data_AF-A0A0F2PVH1-F1
#
_entry.id   AF-A0A0F2PVH1-F1
#
_cell.length_a   1.000
_cell.length_b   1.000
_cell.length_c   1.000
_cell.angle_alpha   90.00
_cell.angle_beta   90.00
_cell.angle_gamma   90.00
#
_symmetry.space_group_name_H-M   'P 1'
#
loop_
_entity.id
_entity.type
_entity.pdbx_description
1 polymer ?
#
loop_
_entity_poly.entity_id
_entity_poly.type
_entity_poly.pdbx_seq_one_letter_code
_entity_poly.pdbx_strand_id
1 'polypeptide(L)'
;MISIFTSAHSKRNAIEEESKARADFMAAIASFSLAHNELIAFSASLQVQEIAQKAADLAAMAEEMSATAEETSASTQQISAGMQMVKAGEQESCIKTNTFAELAKDAGLILNNMVGTVNQLVDQIEVIDRISKNVSEIADQTNLLSLNAAIEAARAGDHGRGFSVVAEEVRKLADQTKIAVKEVKSISDQMNSKAINTVEAVASVKQTFGQYIADTTIVSEIMHENMRLVEESANTVDNIAKATQQQALATENLAKVSEELLAGVDFGDAIKAEAKNLSTVINPYIKLSESNLLLSILAARLNDHANFLRNLTENAGKGLKTNNHKECAFGKWYEKEYEKYKNIKEFVAIDEPHRRFHDAAEAISKTPSLVNIEKILKASVDILDSFLKLSMAI
;
A
#
# COMPACT_ATOMS: atom_id res chain seq x y z
N MET A 1 10.90 -100.87 20.75
CA MET A 1 11.59 -100.03 19.75
C MET A 1 10.66 -99.29 18.78
N ILE A 2 9.53 -99.87 18.33
CA ILE A 2 8.63 -99.22 17.34
C ILE A 2 7.86 -98.00 17.91
N SER A 3 7.44 -98.04 19.18
CA SER A 3 6.74 -96.90 19.83
C SER A 3 7.62 -95.66 20.09
N ILE A 4 8.94 -95.84 20.20
CA ILE A 4 9.90 -94.73 20.39
C ILE A 4 10.15 -94.01 19.05
N PHE A 5 10.16 -94.76 17.93
CA PHE A 5 10.33 -94.19 16.59
C PHE A 5 9.11 -93.40 16.09
N THR A 6 7.88 -93.85 16.37
CA THR A 6 6.65 -93.09 16.05
C THR A 6 6.50 -91.83 16.90
N SER A 7 6.88 -91.88 18.18
CA SER A 7 6.91 -90.69 19.06
C SER A 7 7.97 -89.68 18.62
N ALA A 8 9.16 -90.13 18.19
CA ALA A 8 10.22 -89.26 17.69
C ALA A 8 9.87 -88.62 16.33
N HIS A 9 9.20 -89.34 15.44
CA HIS A 9 8.75 -88.82 14.14
C HIS A 9 7.61 -87.81 14.29
N SER A 10 6.64 -88.06 15.18
CA SER A 10 5.58 -87.10 15.52
C SER A 10 6.11 -85.83 16.18
N LYS A 11 7.09 -85.94 17.09
CA LYS A 11 7.76 -84.76 17.68
C LYS A 11 8.57 -83.97 16.67
N ARG A 12 9.26 -84.64 15.74
CA ARG A 12 10.03 -83.98 14.67
C ARG A 12 9.12 -83.19 13.72
N ASN A 13 8.00 -83.78 13.31
CA ASN A 13 7.03 -83.09 12.44
C ASN A 13 6.40 -81.87 13.14
N ALA A 14 6.10 -81.96 14.44
CA ALA A 14 5.59 -80.83 15.21
C ALA A 14 6.59 -79.66 15.32
N ILE A 15 7.89 -79.97 15.51
CA ILE A 15 8.96 -78.96 15.54
C ILE A 15 9.15 -78.31 14.16
N GLU A 16 9.09 -79.10 13.08
CA GLU A 16 9.17 -78.58 11.71
C GLU A 16 7.97 -77.68 11.35
N GLU A 17 6.75 -78.05 11.77
CA GLU A 17 5.56 -77.22 11.58
C GLU A 17 5.63 -75.91 12.40
N GLU A 18 6.08 -75.96 13.65
CA GLU A 18 6.24 -74.77 14.50
C GLU A 18 7.32 -73.83 13.95
N SER A 19 8.47 -74.36 13.51
CA SER A 19 9.52 -73.59 12.87
C SER A 19 9.04 -72.90 11.59
N LYS A 20 8.20 -73.59 10.81
CA LYS A 20 7.61 -73.06 9.59
C LYS A 20 6.60 -71.95 9.88
N ALA A 21 5.77 -72.10 10.91
CA ALA A 21 4.85 -71.05 11.35
C ALA A 21 5.57 -69.78 11.83
N ARG A 22 6.71 -69.92 12.52
CA ARG A 22 7.57 -68.78 12.89
C ARG A 22 8.16 -68.09 11.65
N ALA A 23 8.62 -68.86 10.66
CA ALA A 23 9.13 -68.31 9.41
C ALA A 23 8.03 -67.56 8.62
N ASP A 24 6.83 -68.13 8.53
CA ASP A 24 5.67 -67.47 7.90
C ASP A 24 5.34 -66.15 8.59
N PHE A 25 5.33 -66.12 9.93
CA PHE A 25 5.05 -64.90 10.67
C PHE A 25 6.10 -63.82 10.45
N MET A 26 7.39 -64.19 10.41
CA MET A 26 8.47 -63.26 10.03
C MET A 26 8.32 -62.74 8.60
N ALA A 27 7.92 -63.59 7.65
CA ALA A 27 7.63 -63.18 6.28
C ALA A 27 6.44 -62.20 6.21
N ALA A 28 5.39 -62.42 7.01
CA ALA A 28 4.25 -61.51 7.11
C ALA A 28 4.65 -60.15 7.72
N ILE A 29 5.50 -60.12 8.75
CA ILE A 29 6.06 -58.88 9.30
C ILE A 29 6.84 -58.12 8.23
N ALA A 30 7.67 -58.80 7.44
CA ALA A 30 8.41 -58.17 6.34
C ALA A 30 7.45 -57.60 5.27
N SER A 31 6.43 -58.37 4.87
CA SER A 31 5.40 -57.91 3.92
C SER A 31 4.68 -56.66 4.41
N PHE A 32 4.27 -56.65 5.68
CA PHE A 32 3.59 -55.53 6.30
C PHE A 32 4.50 -54.30 6.44
N SER A 33 5.76 -54.51 6.83
CA SER A 33 6.75 -53.42 6.97
C SER A 33 7.05 -52.76 5.63
N LEU A 34 7.12 -53.54 4.54
CA LEU A 34 7.23 -53.01 3.18
C LEU A 34 6.00 -52.18 2.78
N ALA A 35 4.79 -52.69 3.05
CA ALA A 35 3.56 -51.95 2.75
C ALA A 35 3.46 -50.64 3.55
N HIS A 36 3.93 -50.65 4.80
CA HIS A 36 4.06 -49.43 5.62
C HIS A 36 5.09 -48.45 5.04
N ASN A 37 6.23 -48.95 4.54
CA ASN A 37 7.23 -48.11 3.89
C ASN A 37 6.71 -47.47 2.58
N GLU A 38 5.96 -48.22 1.78
CA GLU A 38 5.25 -47.71 0.59
C GLU A 38 4.25 -46.60 0.96
N LEU A 39 3.57 -46.73 2.10
CA LEU A 39 2.66 -45.70 2.63
C LEU A 39 3.41 -44.45 3.11
N ILE A 40 4.59 -44.58 3.74
CA ILE A 40 5.47 -43.44 4.06
C ILE A 40 5.87 -42.71 2.77
N ALA A 41 6.26 -43.46 1.74
CA ALA A 41 6.63 -42.88 0.46
C ALA A 41 5.48 -42.13 -0.22
N PHE A 42 4.25 -42.66 -0.12
CA PHE A 42 3.05 -41.96 -0.56
C PHE A 42 2.83 -40.66 0.20
N SER A 43 3.04 -40.65 1.53
CA SER A 43 2.98 -39.42 2.34
C SER A 43 3.97 -38.36 1.84
N ALA A 44 5.22 -38.75 1.59
CA ALA A 44 6.26 -37.84 1.11
C ALA A 44 5.90 -37.25 -0.27
N SER A 45 5.34 -38.07 -1.17
CA SER A 45 4.87 -37.61 -2.49
C SER A 45 3.77 -36.56 -2.39
N LEU A 46 2.80 -36.71 -1.47
CA LEU A 46 1.77 -35.70 -1.25
C LEU A 46 2.33 -34.41 -0.65
N GLN A 47 3.25 -34.50 0.32
CA GLN A 47 3.89 -33.30 0.90
C GLN A 47 4.63 -32.50 -0.16
N VAL A 48 5.36 -33.18 -1.04
CA VAL A 48 6.09 -32.57 -2.15
C VAL A 48 5.15 -31.90 -3.14
N GLN A 49 4.00 -32.50 -3.47
CA GLN A 49 3.00 -31.86 -4.33
C GLN A 49 2.45 -30.56 -3.72
N GLU A 50 2.16 -30.54 -2.40
CA GLU A 50 1.76 -29.30 -1.71
C GLU A 50 2.87 -28.24 -1.74
N ILE A 51 4.13 -28.65 -1.60
CA ILE A 51 5.29 -27.75 -1.67
C ILE A 51 5.43 -27.17 -3.09
N ALA A 52 5.32 -28.00 -4.13
CA ALA A 52 5.42 -27.58 -5.51
C ALA A 52 4.34 -26.53 -5.86
N GLN A 53 3.11 -26.75 -5.41
CA GLN A 53 2.03 -25.77 -5.61
C GLN A 53 2.34 -24.45 -4.91
N LYS A 54 2.75 -24.51 -3.63
CA LYS A 54 3.11 -23.30 -2.86
C LYS A 54 4.29 -22.56 -3.47
N ALA A 55 5.26 -23.28 -4.04
CA ALA A 55 6.39 -22.67 -4.73
C ALA A 55 5.94 -21.95 -6.01
N ALA A 56 5.06 -22.56 -6.81
CA ALA A 56 4.49 -21.92 -7.98
C ALA A 56 3.70 -20.65 -7.62
N ASP A 57 2.88 -20.70 -6.56
CA ASP A 57 2.15 -19.55 -6.05
C ASP A 57 3.12 -18.44 -5.59
N LEU A 58 4.23 -18.81 -4.93
CA LEU A 58 5.27 -17.88 -4.48
C LEU A 58 6.00 -17.22 -5.66
N ALA A 59 6.28 -17.96 -6.73
CA ALA A 59 6.90 -17.42 -7.94
C ALA A 59 5.99 -16.38 -8.60
N ALA A 60 4.70 -16.69 -8.75
CA ALA A 60 3.72 -15.76 -9.30
C ALA A 60 3.60 -14.48 -8.46
N MET A 61 3.56 -14.61 -7.13
CA MET A 61 3.58 -13.44 -6.23
C MET A 61 4.86 -12.63 -6.36
N ALA A 62 6.02 -13.27 -6.56
CA ALA A 62 7.28 -12.57 -6.76
C ALA A 62 7.28 -11.77 -8.08
N GLU A 63 6.78 -12.34 -9.19
CA GLU A 63 6.65 -11.62 -10.46
C GLU A 63 5.75 -10.38 -10.34
N GLU A 64 4.58 -10.52 -9.71
CA GLU A 64 3.64 -9.42 -9.48
C GLU A 64 4.25 -8.33 -8.59
N MET A 65 4.95 -8.74 -7.53
CA MET A 65 5.62 -7.81 -6.62
C MET A 65 6.78 -7.07 -7.32
N SER A 66 7.48 -7.72 -8.24
CA SER A 66 8.52 -7.08 -9.06
C SER A 66 7.92 -6.00 -9.96
N ALA A 67 6.84 -6.32 -10.68
CA ALA A 67 6.16 -5.35 -11.55
C ALA A 67 5.65 -4.13 -10.77
N THR A 68 5.06 -4.37 -9.59
CA THR A 68 4.57 -3.30 -8.71
C THR A 68 5.71 -2.42 -8.20
N ALA A 69 6.86 -3.01 -7.88
CA ALA A 69 8.04 -2.25 -7.45
C ALA A 69 8.61 -1.38 -8.58
N GLU A 70 8.63 -1.87 -9.83
CA GLU A 70 9.05 -1.09 -10.99
C GLU A 70 8.11 0.10 -11.27
N GLU A 71 6.80 -0.12 -11.24
CA GLU A 71 5.80 0.94 -11.43
C GLU A 71 5.88 1.99 -10.33
N THR A 72 6.05 1.56 -9.08
CA THR A 72 6.24 2.46 -7.94
C THR A 72 7.51 3.29 -8.11
N SER A 73 8.62 2.66 -8.53
CA SER A 73 9.90 3.34 -8.78
C SER A 73 9.74 4.43 -9.84
N ALA A 74 9.13 4.12 -10.98
CA ALA A 74 8.86 5.07 -12.05
C ALA A 74 7.97 6.24 -11.56
N SER A 75 6.95 5.94 -10.78
CA SER A 75 6.06 6.95 -10.18
C SER A 75 6.82 7.88 -9.23
N THR A 76 7.68 7.35 -8.36
CA THR A 76 8.53 8.16 -7.48
C THR A 76 9.49 9.07 -8.25
N GLN A 77 10.07 8.60 -9.36
CA GLN A 77 10.92 9.43 -10.22
C GLN A 77 10.14 10.58 -10.84
N GLN A 78 8.94 10.31 -11.36
CA GLN A 78 8.07 11.34 -11.93
C GLN A 78 7.64 12.36 -10.87
N ILE A 79 7.26 11.91 -9.67
CA ILE A 79 6.91 12.81 -8.57
C ILE A 79 8.13 13.66 -8.19
N SER A 80 9.30 13.07 -8.04
CA SER A 80 10.54 13.80 -7.72
C SER A 80 10.84 14.91 -8.73
N ALA A 81 10.70 14.63 -10.03
CA ALA A 81 10.84 15.65 -11.08
C ALA A 81 9.78 16.76 -10.96
N GLY A 82 8.51 16.38 -10.73
CA GLY A 82 7.42 17.32 -10.46
C GLY A 82 7.70 18.24 -9.28
N MET A 83 8.25 17.69 -8.21
CA MET A 83 8.62 18.43 -7.01
C MET A 83 9.73 19.45 -7.26
N GLN A 84 10.73 19.12 -8.08
CA GLN A 84 11.76 20.08 -8.48
C GLN A 84 11.17 21.24 -9.28
N MET A 85 10.21 20.97 -10.17
CA MET A 85 9.51 22.03 -10.92
C MET A 85 8.69 22.94 -10.00
N VAL A 86 7.95 22.38 -9.04
CA VAL A 86 7.20 23.17 -8.05
C VAL A 86 8.14 24.01 -7.22
N LYS A 87 9.26 23.45 -6.74
CA LYS A 87 10.28 24.19 -5.98
C LYS A 87 10.81 25.39 -6.77
N ALA A 88 11.16 25.19 -8.04
CA ALA A 88 11.65 26.26 -8.90
C ALA A 88 10.58 27.35 -9.12
N GLY A 89 9.32 26.95 -9.36
CA GLY A 89 8.20 27.88 -9.52
C GLY A 89 7.90 28.71 -8.27
N GLU A 90 7.97 28.10 -7.09
CA GLU A 90 7.81 28.80 -5.81
C GLU A 90 8.97 29.79 -5.57
N GLN A 91 10.21 29.42 -5.90
CA GLN A 91 11.36 30.32 -5.80
C GLN A 91 11.24 31.54 -6.72
N GLU A 92 10.85 31.32 -7.98
CA GLU A 92 10.59 32.40 -8.92
C GLU A 92 9.47 33.32 -8.41
N SER A 93 8.40 32.73 -7.88
CA SER A 93 7.26 33.49 -7.37
C SER A 93 7.63 34.32 -6.15
N CYS A 94 8.47 33.80 -5.25
CA CYS A 94 9.01 34.55 -4.11
C CYS A 94 9.83 35.77 -4.56
N ILE A 95 10.69 35.62 -5.57
CA ILE A 95 11.45 36.73 -6.17
C ILE A 95 10.51 37.81 -6.73
N LYS A 96 9.47 37.40 -7.47
CA LYS A 96 8.48 38.33 -8.05
C LYS A 96 7.72 39.08 -6.97
N THR A 97 7.26 38.38 -5.92
CA THR A 97 6.54 38.97 -4.78
C THR A 97 7.41 40.02 -4.06
N ASN A 98 8.70 39.72 -3.84
CA ASN A 98 9.64 40.69 -3.25
C ASN A 98 9.84 41.93 -4.15
N THR A 99 9.99 41.72 -5.46
CA THR A 99 10.11 42.83 -6.43
C THR A 99 8.85 43.71 -6.42
N PHE A 100 7.66 43.10 -6.32
CA PHE A 100 6.41 43.85 -6.22
C PHE A 100 6.30 44.66 -4.93
N ALA A 101 6.77 44.11 -3.79
CA ALA A 101 6.78 44.83 -2.53
C ALA A 101 7.68 46.08 -2.59
N GLU A 102 8.83 46.00 -3.27
CA GLU A 102 9.70 47.15 -3.53
C GLU A 102 8.99 48.20 -4.42
N LEU A 103 8.37 47.78 -5.51
CA LEU A 103 7.65 48.68 -6.41
C LEU A 103 6.49 49.40 -5.71
N ALA A 104 5.74 48.69 -4.85
CA ALA A 104 4.64 49.26 -4.09
C ALA A 104 5.13 50.31 -3.08
N LYS A 105 6.30 50.10 -2.48
CA LYS A 105 6.95 51.08 -1.59
C LYS A 105 7.34 52.35 -2.36
N ASP A 106 7.93 52.20 -3.54
CA ASP A 106 8.30 53.33 -4.40
C ASP A 106 7.07 54.12 -4.88
N ALA A 107 6.00 53.43 -5.26
CA ALA A 107 4.73 54.05 -5.60
C ALA A 107 4.18 54.89 -4.42
N GLY A 108 4.30 54.39 -3.18
CA GLY A 108 3.95 55.13 -1.98
C GLY A 108 4.72 56.44 -1.80
N LEU A 109 6.03 56.45 -2.11
CA LEU A 109 6.86 57.65 -2.07
C LEU A 109 6.43 58.67 -3.14
N ILE A 110 6.16 58.20 -4.37
CA ILE A 110 5.70 59.06 -5.47
C ILE A 110 4.35 59.71 -5.13
N LEU A 111 3.41 58.95 -4.57
CA LEU A 111 2.09 59.47 -4.17
C LEU A 111 2.21 60.52 -3.06
N ASN A 112 3.09 60.31 -2.06
CA ASN A 112 3.34 61.30 -1.02
C ASN A 112 3.93 62.60 -1.61
N ASN A 113 4.87 62.50 -2.55
CA ASN A 113 5.40 63.66 -3.26
C ASN A 113 4.32 64.40 -4.05
N MET A 114 3.41 63.67 -4.71
CA MET A 114 2.31 64.25 -5.46
C MET A 114 1.37 65.09 -4.58
N VAL A 115 1.04 64.59 -3.38
CA VAL A 115 0.29 65.37 -2.38
C VAL A 115 1.03 66.66 -2.02
N GLY A 116 2.34 66.58 -1.80
CA GLY A 116 3.18 67.75 -1.53
C GLY A 116 3.10 68.82 -2.63
N THR A 117 3.21 68.40 -3.90
CA THR A 117 3.11 69.30 -5.06
C THR A 117 1.72 69.93 -5.19
N VAL A 118 0.65 69.16 -4.94
CA VAL A 118 -0.71 69.69 -5.00
C VAL A 118 -0.96 70.71 -3.87
N ASN A 119 -0.43 70.49 -2.67
CA ASN A 119 -0.50 71.47 -1.59
C ASN A 119 0.21 72.78 -1.99
N GLN A 120 1.40 72.70 -2.59
CA GLN A 120 2.09 73.90 -3.11
C GLN A 120 1.29 74.62 -4.19
N LEU A 121 0.55 73.89 -5.04
CA LEU A 121 -0.34 74.48 -6.04
C LEU A 121 -1.50 75.24 -5.36
N VAL A 122 -2.10 74.67 -4.31
CA VAL A 122 -3.16 75.33 -3.53
C VAL A 122 -2.64 76.64 -2.91
N ASP A 123 -1.44 76.62 -2.31
CA ASP A 123 -0.81 77.82 -1.77
C ASP A 123 -0.60 78.91 -2.84
N GLN A 124 -0.18 78.51 -4.06
CA GLN A 124 -0.01 79.44 -5.19
C GLN A 124 -1.34 80.05 -5.67
N ILE A 125 -2.41 79.25 -5.70
CA ILE A 125 -3.77 79.69 -6.06
C ILE A 125 -4.25 80.74 -5.03
N GLU A 126 -4.02 80.53 -3.74
CA GLU A 126 -4.37 81.50 -2.69
C GLU A 126 -3.64 82.84 -2.87
N VAL A 127 -2.37 82.79 -3.29
CA VAL A 127 -1.61 84.00 -3.65
C VAL A 127 -2.24 84.72 -4.85
N ILE A 128 -2.64 84.00 -5.89
CA ILE A 128 -3.32 84.57 -7.07
C ILE A 128 -4.64 85.23 -6.66
N ASP A 129 -5.44 84.57 -5.83
CA ASP A 129 -6.70 85.11 -5.32
C ASP A 129 -6.50 86.42 -4.56
N ARG A 130 -5.46 86.50 -3.70
CA ARG A 130 -5.11 87.73 -2.99
C ARG A 130 -4.70 88.85 -3.95
N ILE A 131 -3.90 88.55 -4.97
CA ILE A 131 -3.51 89.53 -5.99
C ILE A 131 -4.74 90.01 -6.78
N SER A 132 -5.58 89.09 -7.25
CA SER A 132 -6.81 89.42 -7.97
C SER A 132 -7.75 90.29 -7.15
N LYS A 133 -7.88 90.03 -5.85
CA LYS A 133 -8.65 90.88 -4.93
C LYS A 133 -8.09 92.31 -4.89
N ASN A 134 -6.78 92.45 -4.70
CA ASN A 134 -6.12 93.77 -4.69
C ASN A 134 -6.31 94.51 -6.03
N VAL A 135 -6.22 93.81 -7.17
CA VAL A 135 -6.44 94.41 -8.50
C VAL A 135 -7.90 94.84 -8.68
N SER A 136 -8.87 94.06 -8.18
CA SER A 136 -10.28 94.46 -8.17
C SER A 136 -10.48 95.76 -7.39
N GLU A 137 -9.87 95.87 -6.21
CA GLU A 137 -9.95 97.07 -5.37
C GLU A 137 -9.32 98.29 -6.07
N ILE A 138 -8.18 98.12 -6.74
CA ILE A 138 -7.55 99.17 -7.56
C ILE A 138 -8.46 99.58 -8.73
N ALA A 139 -9.09 98.63 -9.41
CA ALA A 139 -10.01 98.90 -10.51
C ALA A 139 -11.27 99.65 -10.02
N ASP A 140 -11.80 99.30 -8.85
CA ASP A 140 -12.88 100.04 -8.19
C ASP A 140 -12.48 101.48 -7.87
N GLN A 141 -11.29 101.67 -7.29
CA GLN A 141 -10.73 103.01 -7.01
C GLN A 141 -10.51 103.82 -8.28
N THR A 142 -9.98 103.20 -9.34
CA THR A 142 -9.73 103.85 -10.64
C THR A 142 -11.05 104.26 -11.30
N ASN A 143 -12.07 103.42 -11.24
CA ASN A 143 -13.42 103.73 -11.72
C ASN A 143 -14.06 104.90 -10.97
N LEU A 144 -13.87 104.98 -9.65
CA LEU A 144 -14.33 106.12 -8.85
C LEU A 144 -13.57 107.40 -9.18
N LEU A 145 -12.24 107.32 -9.36
CA LEU A 145 -11.40 108.44 -9.78
C LEU A 145 -11.81 108.96 -11.16
N SER A 146 -12.05 108.08 -12.12
CA SER A 146 -12.47 108.46 -13.48
C SER A 146 -13.88 109.04 -13.50
N LEU A 147 -14.80 108.54 -12.66
CA LEU A 147 -16.12 109.13 -12.48
C LEU A 147 -16.01 110.57 -11.94
N ASN A 148 -15.20 110.78 -10.91
CA ASN A 148 -14.94 112.12 -10.36
C ASN A 148 -14.33 113.05 -11.42
N ALA A 149 -13.39 112.55 -12.23
CA ALA A 149 -12.80 113.31 -13.33
C ALA A 149 -13.80 113.65 -14.45
N ALA A 150 -14.71 112.74 -14.78
CA ALA A 150 -15.78 112.98 -15.76
C ALA A 150 -16.77 114.05 -15.27
N ILE A 151 -17.11 114.03 -13.98
CA ILE A 151 -17.95 115.06 -13.33
C ILE A 151 -17.28 116.43 -13.41
N GLU A 152 -15.98 116.52 -13.07
CA GLU A 152 -15.26 117.80 -13.10
C GLU A 152 -15.02 118.31 -14.53
N ALA A 153 -14.79 117.40 -15.49
CA ALA A 153 -14.72 117.73 -16.91
C ALA A 153 -16.03 118.30 -17.46
N ALA A 154 -17.19 117.74 -17.06
CA ALA A 154 -18.50 118.28 -17.39
C ALA A 154 -18.72 119.68 -16.78
N ARG A 155 -18.18 119.90 -15.57
CA ARG A 155 -18.25 121.17 -14.84
C ARG A 155 -17.45 122.29 -15.51
N ALA A 156 -16.36 121.96 -16.18
CA ALA A 156 -15.52 122.90 -16.93
C ALA A 156 -16.07 123.30 -18.32
N GLY A 157 -17.22 122.74 -18.74
CA GLY A 157 -17.88 123.09 -20.00
C GLY A 157 -17.02 122.81 -21.24
N ASP A 158 -16.89 123.78 -22.14
CA ASP A 158 -16.16 123.62 -23.41
C ASP A 158 -14.66 123.35 -23.22
N HIS A 159 -14.06 123.87 -22.14
CA HIS A 159 -12.64 123.65 -21.82
C HIS A 159 -12.35 122.23 -21.30
N GLY A 160 -13.38 121.50 -20.86
CA GLY A 160 -13.26 120.15 -20.28
C GLY A 160 -13.49 118.99 -21.26
N ARG A 161 -13.88 119.26 -22.52
CA ARG A 161 -14.26 118.21 -23.49
C ARG A 161 -13.18 117.14 -23.70
N GLY A 162 -11.91 117.52 -23.79
CA GLY A 162 -10.79 116.57 -23.93
C GLY A 162 -10.62 115.68 -22.70
N PHE A 163 -10.75 116.25 -21.50
CA PHE A 163 -10.66 115.51 -20.23
C PHE A 163 -11.85 114.55 -20.03
N SER A 164 -13.05 114.93 -20.48
CA SER A 164 -14.24 114.07 -20.41
C SER A 164 -14.05 112.79 -21.22
N VAL A 165 -13.45 112.86 -22.42
CA VAL A 165 -13.19 111.68 -23.26
C VAL A 165 -12.16 110.76 -22.60
N VAL A 166 -11.09 111.33 -22.02
CA VAL A 166 -10.08 110.54 -21.29
C VAL A 166 -10.70 109.89 -20.05
N ALA A 167 -11.52 110.60 -19.29
CA ALA A 167 -12.18 110.06 -18.10
C ALA A 167 -13.15 108.91 -18.43
N GLU A 168 -13.91 109.01 -19.53
CA GLU A 168 -14.77 107.92 -20.02
C GLU A 168 -13.95 106.68 -20.42
N GLU A 169 -12.81 106.88 -21.11
CA GLU A 169 -11.94 105.77 -21.52
C GLU A 169 -11.25 105.09 -20.32
N VAL A 170 -10.79 105.86 -19.33
CA VAL A 170 -10.24 105.32 -18.08
C VAL A 170 -11.31 104.54 -17.31
N ARG A 171 -12.55 105.04 -17.28
CA ARG A 171 -13.69 104.33 -16.66
C ARG A 171 -13.93 102.98 -17.33
N LYS A 172 -13.96 102.97 -18.66
CA LYS A 172 -14.13 101.76 -19.46
C LYS A 172 -12.99 100.75 -19.25
N LEU A 173 -11.74 101.20 -19.16
CA LEU A 173 -10.59 100.35 -18.83
C LEU A 173 -10.69 99.76 -17.42
N ALA A 174 -11.18 100.54 -16.44
CA ALA A 174 -11.40 100.07 -15.07
C ALA A 174 -12.49 98.98 -15.02
N ASP A 175 -13.61 99.17 -15.74
CA ASP A 175 -14.66 98.16 -15.84
C ASP A 175 -14.20 96.89 -16.58
N GLN A 176 -13.43 97.04 -17.66
CA GLN A 176 -12.78 95.91 -18.35
C GLN A 176 -11.83 95.14 -17.42
N THR A 177 -11.07 95.86 -16.58
CA THR A 177 -10.18 95.25 -15.58
C THR A 177 -10.97 94.41 -14.57
N LYS A 178 -12.13 94.89 -14.10
CA LYS A 178 -13.00 94.11 -13.19
C LYS A 178 -13.53 92.84 -13.84
N ILE A 179 -13.92 92.90 -15.11
CA ILE A 179 -14.38 91.72 -15.85
C ILE A 179 -13.24 90.69 -15.95
N ALA A 180 -12.05 91.13 -16.34
CA ALA A 180 -10.87 90.26 -16.41
C ALA A 180 -10.51 89.64 -15.04
N VAL A 181 -10.57 90.42 -13.96
CA VAL A 181 -10.34 89.90 -12.59
C VAL A 181 -11.38 88.85 -12.19
N LYS A 182 -12.66 89.03 -12.55
CA LYS A 182 -13.69 88.01 -12.31
C LYS A 182 -13.42 86.72 -13.09
N GLU A 183 -12.93 86.81 -14.32
CA GLU A 183 -12.52 85.64 -15.10
C GLU A 183 -11.33 84.93 -14.45
N VAL A 184 -10.31 85.66 -13.99
CA VAL A 184 -9.18 85.08 -13.23
C VAL A 184 -9.67 84.38 -11.96
N LYS A 185 -10.61 84.98 -11.21
CA LYS A 185 -11.18 84.36 -10.01
C LYS A 185 -11.90 83.05 -10.34
N SER A 186 -12.70 83.02 -11.41
CA SER A 186 -13.38 81.81 -11.88
C SER A 186 -12.38 80.70 -12.24
N ILE A 187 -11.28 81.03 -12.92
CA ILE A 187 -10.21 80.07 -13.24
C ILE A 187 -9.53 79.56 -11.96
N SER A 188 -9.24 80.45 -11.02
CA SER A 188 -8.65 80.14 -9.71
C SER A 188 -9.52 79.16 -8.91
N ASP A 189 -10.83 79.41 -8.84
CA ASP A 189 -11.80 78.52 -8.16
C ASP A 189 -11.85 77.14 -8.82
N GLN A 190 -11.82 77.08 -10.16
CA GLN A 190 -11.75 75.82 -10.90
C GLN A 190 -10.44 75.07 -10.63
N MET A 191 -9.30 75.77 -10.57
CA MET A 191 -8.01 75.16 -10.24
C MET A 191 -8.01 74.60 -8.81
N ASN A 192 -8.58 75.33 -7.85
CA ASN A 192 -8.68 74.87 -6.47
C ASN A 192 -9.55 73.60 -6.35
N SER A 193 -10.71 73.59 -7.01
CA SER A 193 -11.56 72.40 -7.06
C SER A 193 -10.84 71.19 -7.67
N LYS A 194 -10.08 71.39 -8.77
CA LYS A 194 -9.27 70.32 -9.36
C LYS A 194 -8.15 69.84 -8.43
N ALA A 195 -7.52 70.73 -7.68
CA ALA A 195 -6.50 70.37 -6.70
C ALA A 195 -7.08 69.48 -5.59
N ILE A 196 -8.23 69.86 -5.01
CA ILE A 196 -8.93 69.07 -3.98
C ILE A 196 -9.28 67.67 -4.51
N ASN A 197 -9.90 67.59 -5.69
CA ASN A 197 -10.23 66.31 -6.32
C ASN A 197 -8.99 65.43 -6.57
N THR A 198 -7.85 66.05 -6.88
CA THR A 198 -6.58 65.34 -7.07
C THR A 198 -6.08 64.75 -5.76
N VAL A 199 -6.16 65.49 -4.64
CA VAL A 199 -5.78 64.97 -3.31
C VAL A 199 -6.66 63.78 -2.92
N GLU A 200 -7.97 63.88 -3.13
CA GLU A 200 -8.92 62.78 -2.85
C GLU A 200 -8.60 61.54 -3.70
N ALA A 201 -8.33 61.72 -5.00
CA ALA A 201 -7.94 60.63 -5.88
C ALA A 201 -6.64 59.96 -5.42
N VAL A 202 -5.63 60.74 -5.04
CA VAL A 202 -4.35 60.21 -4.52
C VAL A 202 -4.57 59.46 -3.21
N ALA A 203 -5.43 59.94 -2.31
CA ALA A 203 -5.77 59.25 -1.08
C ALA A 203 -6.43 57.88 -1.35
N SER A 204 -7.35 57.80 -2.31
CA SER A 204 -7.97 56.54 -2.73
C SER A 204 -6.96 55.55 -3.32
N VAL A 205 -6.05 56.04 -4.17
CA VAL A 205 -4.95 55.21 -4.71
C VAL A 205 -4.05 54.70 -3.57
N LYS A 206 -3.71 55.55 -2.60
CA LYS A 206 -2.87 55.18 -1.44
C LYS A 206 -3.53 54.09 -0.59
N GLN A 207 -4.84 54.17 -0.35
CA GLN A 207 -5.59 53.12 0.35
C GLN A 207 -5.53 51.79 -0.41
N THR A 208 -5.74 51.82 -1.73
CA THR A 208 -5.70 50.62 -2.58
C THR A 208 -4.32 49.97 -2.57
N PHE A 209 -3.25 50.76 -2.67
CA PHE A 209 -1.88 50.24 -2.56
C PHE A 209 -1.56 49.70 -1.17
N GLY A 210 -2.10 50.30 -0.11
CA GLY A 210 -1.96 49.79 1.25
C GLY A 210 -2.54 48.38 1.41
N GLN A 211 -3.73 48.14 0.86
CA GLN A 211 -4.33 46.81 0.84
C GLN A 211 -3.49 45.84 0.01
N TYR A 212 -3.01 46.27 -1.16
CA TYR A 212 -2.20 45.44 -2.04
C TYR A 212 -0.88 44.97 -1.38
N ILE A 213 -0.23 45.83 -0.59
CA ILE A 213 0.97 45.47 0.19
C ILE A 213 0.65 44.42 1.25
N ALA A 214 -0.49 44.57 1.95
CA ALA A 214 -0.93 43.58 2.94
C ALA A 214 -1.19 42.22 2.29
N ASP A 215 -1.90 42.20 1.15
CA ASP A 215 -2.17 40.97 0.40
C ASP A 215 -0.88 40.31 -0.10
N THR A 216 0.09 41.11 -0.57
CA THR A 216 1.41 40.63 -1.03
C THR A 216 2.20 39.97 0.12
N THR A 217 2.07 40.49 1.34
CA THR A 217 2.71 39.92 2.53
C THR A 217 2.14 38.53 2.84
N ILE A 218 0.81 38.38 2.78
CA ILE A 218 0.13 37.09 2.98
C ILE A 218 0.56 36.09 1.90
N VAL A 219 0.66 36.51 0.64
CA VAL A 219 1.14 35.66 -0.45
C VAL A 219 2.57 35.19 -0.20
N SER A 220 3.45 36.05 0.31
CA SER A 220 4.83 35.67 0.68
C SER A 220 4.87 34.61 1.79
N GLU A 221 4.04 34.74 2.82
CA GLU A 221 3.93 33.74 3.89
C GLU A 221 3.47 32.37 3.35
N ILE A 222 2.46 32.37 2.46
CA ILE A 222 1.96 31.14 1.81
C ILE A 222 3.07 30.46 0.98
N MET A 223 3.85 31.24 0.23
CA MET A 223 4.97 30.70 -0.56
C MET A 223 6.04 30.05 0.33
N HIS A 224 6.34 30.64 1.49
CA HIS A 224 7.27 30.03 2.46
C HIS A 224 6.75 28.70 3.00
N GLU A 225 5.46 28.61 3.31
CA GLU A 225 4.86 27.35 3.75
C GLU A 225 4.81 26.31 2.62
N ASN A 226 4.50 26.71 1.38
CA ASN A 226 4.57 25.83 0.22
C ASN A 226 5.98 25.26 0.02
N MET A 227 7.03 26.07 0.16
CA MET A 227 8.41 25.57 0.09
C MET A 227 8.70 24.52 1.16
N ARG A 228 8.20 24.71 2.39
CA ARG A 228 8.35 23.73 3.48
C ARG A 228 7.65 22.41 3.15
N LEU A 229 6.42 22.48 2.63
CA LEU A 229 5.65 21.30 2.20
C LEU A 229 6.30 20.56 1.04
N VAL A 230 6.93 21.28 0.10
CA VAL A 230 7.72 20.70 -0.99
C VAL A 230 8.97 20.00 -0.44
N GLU A 231 9.64 20.53 0.56
CA GLU A 231 10.78 19.83 1.17
C GLU A 231 10.36 18.55 1.92
N GLU A 232 9.27 18.63 2.69
CA GLU A 232 8.70 17.48 3.41
C GLU A 232 8.23 16.37 2.46
N SER A 233 7.56 16.74 1.37
CA SER A 233 7.12 15.80 0.36
C SER A 233 8.31 15.13 -0.35
N ALA A 234 9.46 15.82 -0.50
CA ALA A 234 10.63 15.28 -1.19
C ALA A 234 11.31 14.21 -0.34
N ASN A 235 11.37 14.45 0.98
CA ASN A 235 11.83 13.46 1.95
C ASN A 235 10.91 12.22 1.97
N THR A 236 9.61 12.42 1.82
CA THR A 236 8.64 11.32 1.75
C THR A 236 8.86 10.47 0.50
N VAL A 237 9.07 11.11 -0.66
CA VAL A 237 9.40 10.44 -1.93
C VAL A 237 10.70 9.63 -1.83
N ASP A 238 11.73 10.17 -1.16
CA ASP A 238 12.99 9.45 -0.92
C ASP A 238 12.79 8.20 -0.04
N ASN A 239 11.95 8.30 1.00
CA ASN A 239 11.60 7.16 1.84
C ASN A 239 10.83 6.08 1.06
N ILE A 240 9.91 6.47 0.18
CA ILE A 240 9.19 5.54 -0.69
C ILE A 240 10.19 4.83 -1.62
N ALA A 241 11.11 5.57 -2.26
CA ALA A 241 12.12 4.98 -3.13
C ALA A 241 13.00 3.94 -2.42
N LYS A 242 13.42 4.22 -1.18
CA LYS A 242 14.16 3.26 -0.33
C LYS A 242 13.33 2.03 0.01
N ALA A 243 12.06 2.21 0.36
CA ALA A 243 11.17 1.09 0.65
C ALA A 243 10.95 0.21 -0.60
N THR A 244 10.77 0.82 -1.77
CA THR A 244 10.65 0.11 -3.05
C THR A 244 11.92 -0.69 -3.37
N GLN A 245 13.11 -0.14 -3.09
CA GLN A 245 14.36 -0.87 -3.26
C GLN A 245 14.46 -2.10 -2.33
N GLN A 246 14.06 -1.95 -1.06
CA GLN A 246 14.01 -3.07 -0.12
C GLN A 246 12.99 -4.13 -0.55
N GLN A 247 11.84 -3.70 -1.06
CA GLN A 247 10.82 -4.58 -1.60
C GLN A 247 11.36 -5.39 -2.79
N ALA A 248 12.09 -4.77 -3.72
CA ALA A 248 12.72 -5.48 -4.84
C ALA A 248 13.70 -6.58 -4.37
N LEU A 249 14.54 -6.28 -3.36
CA LEU A 249 15.44 -7.28 -2.77
C LEU A 249 14.67 -8.42 -2.07
N ALA A 250 13.56 -8.10 -1.40
CA ALA A 250 12.70 -9.12 -0.82
C ALA A 250 12.06 -10.00 -1.90
N THR A 251 11.61 -9.40 -3.01
CA THR A 251 11.07 -10.11 -4.17
C THR A 251 12.06 -11.10 -4.76
N GLU A 252 13.32 -10.69 -4.96
CA GLU A 252 14.39 -11.56 -5.46
C GLU A 252 14.60 -12.77 -4.53
N ASN A 253 14.59 -12.54 -3.22
CA ASN A 253 14.69 -13.62 -2.24
C ASN A 253 13.49 -14.57 -2.30
N LEU A 254 12.27 -14.08 -2.52
CA LEU A 254 11.08 -14.94 -2.66
C LEU A 254 11.16 -15.81 -3.92
N ALA A 255 11.62 -15.25 -5.04
CA ALA A 255 11.85 -15.99 -6.27
C ALA A 255 12.88 -17.12 -6.04
N LYS A 256 13.99 -16.80 -5.37
CA LYS A 256 15.01 -17.79 -5.00
C LYS A 256 14.46 -18.89 -4.09
N VAL A 257 13.68 -18.55 -3.07
CA VAL A 257 13.04 -19.53 -2.18
C VAL A 257 12.08 -20.42 -2.96
N SER A 258 11.34 -19.87 -3.93
CA SER A 258 10.48 -20.66 -4.81
C SER A 258 11.28 -21.69 -5.62
N GLU A 259 12.40 -21.28 -6.23
CA GLU A 259 13.30 -22.18 -6.96
C GLU A 259 13.87 -23.29 -6.06
N GLU A 260 14.31 -22.95 -4.85
CA GLU A 260 14.84 -23.92 -3.88
C GLU A 260 13.76 -24.94 -3.44
N LEU A 261 12.51 -24.51 -3.28
CA LEU A 261 11.39 -25.41 -2.98
C LEU A 261 11.08 -26.36 -4.14
N LEU A 262 11.15 -25.87 -5.40
CA LEU A 262 10.98 -26.70 -6.59
C LEU A 262 12.09 -27.75 -6.73
N ALA A 263 13.33 -27.41 -6.37
CA ALA A 263 14.42 -28.40 -6.33
C ALA A 263 14.17 -29.52 -5.29
N GLY A 264 13.39 -29.24 -4.24
CA GLY A 264 12.97 -30.25 -3.25
C GLY A 264 11.93 -31.24 -3.76
N VAL A 265 11.33 -31.03 -4.93
CA VAL A 265 10.28 -31.90 -5.47
C VAL A 265 10.81 -33.27 -5.88
N ASP A 266 12.03 -33.34 -6.40
CA ASP A 266 12.67 -34.61 -6.79
C ASP A 266 12.84 -35.58 -5.61
N PHE A 267 12.86 -35.07 -4.37
CA PHE A 267 12.98 -35.87 -3.16
C PHE A 267 11.80 -36.83 -2.97
N GLY A 268 10.58 -36.40 -3.27
CA GLY A 268 9.37 -37.22 -3.10
C GLY A 268 9.35 -38.41 -4.06
N ASP A 269 9.72 -38.16 -5.32
CA ASP A 269 9.83 -39.19 -6.34
C ASP A 269 10.99 -40.16 -6.05
N ALA A 270 12.11 -39.66 -5.51
CA ALA A 270 13.22 -40.50 -5.08
C ALA A 270 12.82 -41.46 -3.95
N ILE A 271 12.11 -40.99 -2.91
CA ILE A 271 11.62 -41.86 -1.82
C ILE A 271 10.66 -42.92 -2.37
N LYS A 272 9.76 -42.54 -3.28
CA LYS A 272 8.80 -43.47 -3.90
C LYS A 272 9.50 -44.53 -4.75
N ALA A 273 10.53 -44.14 -5.51
CA ALA A 273 11.34 -45.07 -6.28
C ALA A 273 12.08 -46.05 -5.36
N GLU A 274 12.66 -45.56 -4.25
CA GLU A 274 13.41 -46.40 -3.31
C GLU A 274 12.51 -47.39 -2.56
N ALA A 275 11.33 -46.96 -2.10
CA ALA A 275 10.35 -47.86 -1.48
C ALA A 275 9.94 -49.00 -2.45
N LYS A 276 9.75 -48.67 -3.73
CA LYS A 276 9.43 -49.65 -4.78
C LYS A 276 10.60 -50.59 -5.07
N ASN A 277 11.83 -50.08 -5.13
CA ASN A 277 13.04 -50.89 -5.30
C ASN A 277 13.19 -51.90 -4.14
N LEU A 278 13.05 -51.43 -2.91
CA LEU A 278 13.12 -52.28 -1.72
C LEU A 278 12.05 -53.37 -1.76
N SER A 279 10.82 -53.02 -2.12
CA SER A 279 9.72 -53.97 -2.30
C SER A 279 10.05 -55.01 -3.38
N THR A 280 10.59 -54.60 -4.52
CA THR A 280 10.99 -55.49 -5.63
C THR A 280 12.09 -56.48 -5.22
N VAL A 281 13.04 -56.04 -4.39
CA VAL A 281 14.15 -56.88 -3.90
C VAL A 281 13.68 -57.89 -2.86
N ILE A 282 12.81 -57.50 -1.93
CA ILE A 282 12.43 -58.34 -0.78
C ILE A 282 11.26 -59.27 -1.10
N ASN A 283 10.30 -58.84 -1.91
CA ASN A 283 9.06 -59.58 -2.16
C ASN A 283 9.25 -61.04 -2.65
N PRO A 284 10.24 -61.37 -3.52
CA PRO A 284 10.50 -62.76 -3.93
C PRO A 284 10.87 -63.73 -2.78
N TYR A 285 11.35 -63.19 -1.66
CA TYR A 285 11.74 -63.97 -0.47
C TYR A 285 10.59 -64.13 0.54
N ILE A 286 9.49 -63.38 0.36
CA ILE A 286 8.30 -63.50 1.19
C ILE A 286 7.48 -64.67 0.70
N LYS A 287 7.58 -65.80 1.42
CA LYS A 287 6.80 -67.02 1.16
C LYS A 287 5.98 -67.34 2.40
N LEU A 288 4.67 -67.42 2.20
CA LEU A 288 3.72 -67.81 3.23
C LEU A 288 3.16 -69.17 2.88
N SER A 289 3.12 -70.05 3.86
CA SER A 289 2.53 -71.38 3.72
C SER A 289 1.19 -71.47 4.45
N GLU A 290 0.27 -72.28 3.91
CA GLU A 290 -0.99 -72.56 4.59
C GLU A 290 -0.80 -73.68 5.63
N SER A 291 -1.08 -73.36 6.89
CA SER A 291 -1.06 -74.28 8.02
C SER A 291 -2.18 -73.92 9.00
N ASN A 292 -2.69 -74.91 9.73
CA ASN A 292 -3.71 -74.73 10.76
C ASN A 292 -3.13 -74.25 12.11
N LEU A 293 -1.82 -74.07 12.21
CA LEU A 293 -1.19 -73.49 13.40
C LEU A 293 -1.63 -72.03 13.56
N LEU A 294 -1.94 -71.65 14.80
CA LEU A 294 -2.42 -70.31 15.15
C LEU A 294 -1.47 -69.21 14.65
N LEU A 295 -0.16 -69.42 14.78
CA LEU A 295 0.85 -68.48 14.31
C LEU A 295 0.88 -68.31 12.78
N SER A 296 0.65 -69.39 12.01
CA SER A 296 0.49 -69.32 10.55
C SER A 296 -0.80 -68.59 10.15
N ILE A 297 -1.89 -68.77 10.90
CA ILE A 297 -3.14 -68.01 10.69
C ILE A 297 -2.90 -66.52 10.93
N LEU A 298 -2.25 -66.16 12.04
CA LEU A 298 -1.88 -64.76 12.33
C LEU A 298 -0.96 -64.18 11.26
N ALA A 299 -0.02 -64.97 10.73
CA ALA A 299 0.84 -64.57 9.60
C ALA A 299 0.02 -64.24 8.35
N ALA A 300 -0.91 -65.12 7.96
CA ALA A 300 -1.78 -64.89 6.81
C ALA A 300 -2.64 -63.62 7.01
N ARG A 301 -3.20 -63.42 8.21
CA ARG A 301 -4.00 -62.24 8.54
C ARG A 301 -3.18 -60.95 8.53
N LEU A 302 -1.96 -60.95 9.03
CA LEU A 302 -1.06 -59.79 8.95
C LEU A 302 -0.70 -59.48 7.48
N ASN A 303 -0.46 -60.51 6.66
CA ASN A 303 -0.22 -60.32 5.23
C ASN A 303 -1.45 -59.80 4.47
N ASP A 304 -2.66 -60.21 4.84
CA ASP A 304 -3.90 -59.64 4.30
C ASP A 304 -3.97 -58.13 4.56
N HIS A 305 -3.54 -57.67 5.74
CA HIS A 305 -3.45 -56.23 6.06
C HIS A 305 -2.33 -55.52 5.29
N ALA A 306 -1.19 -56.19 5.04
CA ALA A 306 -0.14 -55.66 4.19
C ALA A 306 -0.67 -55.39 2.78
N ASN A 307 -1.36 -56.37 2.17
CA ASN A 307 -1.98 -56.21 0.85
C ASN A 307 -3.08 -55.14 0.85
N PHE A 308 -3.84 -55.03 1.94
CA PHE A 308 -4.82 -53.97 2.10
C PHE A 308 -4.18 -52.58 2.11
N LEU A 309 -3.04 -52.37 2.80
CA LEU A 309 -2.29 -51.10 2.77
C LEU A 309 -1.79 -50.74 1.36
N ARG A 310 -1.27 -51.72 0.61
CA ARG A 310 -0.83 -51.50 -0.78
C ARG A 310 -1.98 -51.03 -1.66
N ASN A 311 -3.10 -51.76 -1.60
CA ASN A 311 -4.31 -51.43 -2.34
C ASN A 311 -4.86 -50.04 -1.94
N LEU A 312 -4.86 -49.72 -0.64
CA LEU A 312 -5.27 -48.41 -0.13
C LEU A 312 -4.40 -47.29 -0.74
N THR A 313 -3.08 -47.51 -0.79
CA THR A 313 -2.12 -46.53 -1.32
C THR A 313 -2.31 -46.30 -2.82
N GLU A 314 -2.51 -47.37 -3.60
CA GLU A 314 -2.76 -47.30 -5.04
C GLU A 314 -4.11 -46.67 -5.42
N ASN A 315 -5.08 -46.75 -4.51
CA ASN A 315 -6.46 -46.30 -4.74
C ASN A 315 -6.89 -45.15 -3.82
N ALA A 316 -5.94 -44.49 -3.16
CA ALA A 316 -6.19 -43.36 -2.29
C ALA A 316 -6.95 -42.25 -3.06
N GLY A 317 -8.00 -41.69 -2.43
CA GLY A 317 -8.85 -40.66 -3.03
C GLY A 317 -9.83 -41.14 -4.11
N LYS A 318 -9.87 -42.42 -4.49
CA LYS A 318 -10.85 -42.94 -5.45
C LYS A 318 -12.22 -43.26 -4.82
N GLY A 319 -12.37 -43.11 -3.50
CA GLY A 319 -13.63 -43.35 -2.79
C GLY A 319 -14.06 -44.82 -2.78
N LEU A 320 -13.13 -45.76 -2.94
CA LEU A 320 -13.47 -47.19 -2.94
C LEU A 320 -13.96 -47.62 -1.55
N LYS A 321 -15.06 -48.38 -1.51
CA LYS A 321 -15.56 -48.95 -0.25
C LYS A 321 -14.53 -49.94 0.31
N THR A 322 -13.99 -49.63 1.48
CA THR A 322 -13.10 -50.52 2.23
C THR A 322 -13.92 -51.38 3.19
N ASN A 323 -13.54 -52.65 3.36
CA ASN A 323 -14.12 -53.49 4.41
C ASN A 323 -13.81 -52.87 5.78
N ASN A 324 -14.78 -52.88 6.69
CA ASN A 324 -14.52 -52.50 8.08
C ASN A 324 -13.76 -53.61 8.84
N HIS A 325 -13.33 -53.31 10.06
CA HIS A 325 -12.54 -54.25 10.88
C HIS A 325 -13.26 -55.58 11.13
N LYS A 326 -14.61 -55.64 11.14
CA LYS A 326 -15.35 -56.90 11.31
C LYS A 326 -15.55 -57.67 10.01
N GLU A 327 -15.59 -56.97 8.89
CA GLU A 327 -15.79 -57.55 7.56
C GLU A 327 -14.50 -58.14 6.97
N CYS A 328 -13.34 -57.73 7.48
CA CYS A 328 -12.03 -58.20 7.03
C CYS A 328 -11.77 -59.67 7.44
N ALA A 329 -10.77 -60.30 6.81
CA ALA A 329 -10.45 -61.71 7.07
C ALA A 329 -10.01 -61.98 8.52
N PHE A 330 -9.36 -61.01 9.16
CA PHE A 330 -8.99 -61.10 10.58
C PHE A 330 -10.18 -60.88 11.50
N GLY A 331 -11.04 -59.88 11.25
CA GLY A 331 -12.25 -59.64 12.04
C GLY A 331 -13.18 -60.84 12.08
N LYS A 332 -13.45 -61.44 10.92
CA LYS A 332 -14.25 -62.66 10.82
C LYS A 332 -13.65 -63.83 11.60
N TRP A 333 -12.32 -63.95 11.59
CA TRP A 333 -11.60 -64.98 12.35
C TRP A 333 -11.62 -64.69 13.86
N TYR A 334 -11.39 -63.43 14.24
CA TYR A 334 -11.38 -62.94 15.61
C TYR A 334 -12.73 -63.18 16.29
N GLU A 335 -13.85 -62.83 15.64
CA GLU A 335 -15.19 -63.06 16.18
C GLU A 335 -15.50 -64.56 16.30
N LYS A 336 -15.11 -65.37 15.31
CA LYS A 336 -15.34 -66.83 15.32
C LYS A 336 -14.59 -67.52 16.45
N GLU A 337 -13.32 -67.16 16.67
CA GLU A 337 -12.45 -67.81 17.65
C GLU A 337 -12.42 -67.08 19.02
N TYR A 338 -13.26 -66.06 19.21
CA TYR A 338 -13.24 -65.21 20.39
C TYR A 338 -13.33 -66.01 21.69
N GLU A 339 -14.32 -66.89 21.80
CA GLU A 339 -14.54 -67.71 23.01
C GLU A 339 -13.34 -68.59 23.37
N LYS A 340 -12.55 -68.99 22.35
CA LYS A 340 -11.38 -69.84 22.51
C LYS A 340 -10.18 -69.07 23.06
N TYR A 341 -9.99 -67.82 22.66
CA TYR A 341 -8.78 -67.04 22.97
C TYR A 341 -9.02 -65.81 23.87
N LYS A 342 -10.25 -65.53 24.31
CA LYS A 342 -10.60 -64.38 25.18
C LYS A 342 -9.81 -64.27 26.48
N ASN A 343 -9.21 -65.36 26.95
CA ASN A 343 -8.37 -65.37 28.17
C ASN A 343 -6.94 -64.89 27.91
N ILE A 344 -6.53 -64.73 26.65
CA ILE A 344 -5.25 -64.13 26.27
C ILE A 344 -5.45 -62.62 26.20
N LYS A 345 -4.79 -61.87 27.09
CA LYS A 345 -4.95 -60.41 27.19
C LYS A 345 -4.64 -59.71 25.88
N GLU A 346 -3.56 -60.13 25.22
CA GLU A 346 -3.08 -59.60 23.95
C GLU A 346 -4.07 -59.87 22.80
N PHE A 347 -4.82 -60.99 22.87
CA PHE A 347 -5.84 -61.31 21.88
C PHE A 347 -7.02 -60.35 21.99
N VAL A 348 -7.48 -60.00 23.18
CA VAL A 348 -8.58 -59.01 23.34
C VAL A 348 -8.10 -57.59 23.03
N ALA A 349 -6.85 -57.27 23.37
CA ALA A 349 -6.30 -55.92 23.21
C ALA A 349 -6.10 -55.48 21.75
N ILE A 350 -6.04 -56.41 20.78
CA ILE A 350 -5.82 -56.09 19.36
C ILE A 350 -7.04 -55.47 18.67
N ASP A 351 -8.25 -55.64 19.23
CA ASP A 351 -9.49 -55.20 18.58
C ASP A 351 -9.56 -53.69 18.37
N GLU A 352 -9.13 -52.90 19.36
CA GLU A 352 -9.16 -51.43 19.26
C GLU A 352 -8.12 -50.88 18.27
N PRO A 353 -6.84 -51.28 18.29
CA PRO A 353 -5.88 -50.96 17.22
C PRO A 353 -6.35 -51.37 15.83
N HIS A 354 -7.00 -52.53 15.71
CA HIS A 354 -7.55 -53.03 14.45
C HIS A 354 -8.70 -52.17 13.93
N ARG A 355 -9.64 -51.78 14.80
CA ARG A 355 -10.71 -50.81 14.47
C ARG A 355 -10.11 -49.48 14.00
N ARG A 356 -9.19 -48.91 14.76
CA ARG A 356 -8.51 -47.64 14.43
C ARG A 356 -7.80 -47.69 13.08
N PHE A 357 -7.18 -48.82 12.75
CA PHE A 357 -6.54 -49.05 11.45
C PHE A 357 -7.56 -48.96 10.29
N HIS A 358 -8.68 -49.66 10.38
CA HIS A 358 -9.71 -49.61 9.34
C HIS A 358 -10.41 -48.25 9.25
N ASP A 359 -10.70 -47.60 10.38
CA ASP A 359 -11.30 -46.26 10.41
C ASP A 359 -10.37 -45.21 9.75
N ALA A 360 -9.06 -45.29 10.01
CA ALA A 360 -8.06 -44.42 9.37
C ALA A 360 -7.91 -44.73 7.86
N ALA A 361 -7.98 -45.99 7.47
CA ALA A 361 -7.92 -46.39 6.07
C ALA A 361 -9.12 -45.89 5.25
N GLU A 362 -10.33 -45.95 5.83
CA GLU A 362 -11.53 -45.41 5.18
C GLU A 362 -11.41 -43.89 4.92
N ALA A 363 -10.81 -43.15 5.85
CA ALA A 363 -10.61 -41.70 5.70
C ALA A 363 -9.71 -41.36 4.50
N ILE A 364 -8.66 -42.16 4.24
CA ILE A 364 -7.73 -41.96 3.11
C ILE A 364 -8.36 -42.35 1.78
N SER A 365 -9.14 -43.43 1.76
CA SER A 365 -9.86 -43.85 0.56
C SER A 365 -10.76 -42.72 0.03
N LYS A 366 -11.39 -41.96 0.94
CA LYS A 366 -12.22 -40.80 0.61
C LYS A 366 -11.42 -39.53 0.35
N THR A 367 -10.44 -39.22 1.20
CA THR A 367 -9.70 -37.96 1.16
C THR A 367 -8.23 -38.19 1.55
N PRO A 368 -7.30 -38.25 0.58
CA PRO A 368 -5.89 -38.46 0.83
C PRO A 368 -5.23 -37.14 1.23
N SER A 369 -5.40 -36.75 2.49
CA SER A 369 -4.72 -35.59 3.09
C SER A 369 -3.57 -36.04 3.98
N LEU A 370 -2.58 -35.16 4.19
CA LEU A 370 -1.47 -35.42 5.11
C LEU A 370 -1.95 -35.82 6.51
N VAL A 371 -3.01 -35.18 7.00
CA VAL A 371 -3.64 -35.48 8.30
C VAL A 371 -4.21 -36.91 8.32
N ASN A 372 -4.84 -37.34 7.24
CA ASN A 372 -5.41 -38.69 7.18
C ASN A 372 -4.31 -39.75 7.03
N ILE A 373 -3.24 -39.45 6.30
CA ILE A 373 -2.08 -40.35 6.14
C ILE A 373 -1.32 -40.50 7.46
N GLU A 374 -1.12 -39.43 8.23
CA GLU A 374 -0.48 -39.53 9.54
C GLU A 374 -1.25 -40.47 10.48
N LYS A 375 -2.59 -40.42 10.43
CA LYS A 375 -3.45 -41.31 11.23
C LYS A 375 -3.27 -42.79 10.85
N ILE A 376 -3.24 -43.13 9.56
CA ILE A 376 -3.04 -44.54 9.16
C ILE A 376 -1.61 -45.00 9.43
N LEU A 377 -0.59 -44.13 9.27
CA LEU A 377 0.79 -44.48 9.56
C LEU A 377 0.92 -44.89 11.02
N LYS A 378 0.37 -44.09 11.94
CA LYS A 378 0.32 -44.44 13.36
C LYS A 378 -0.49 -45.71 13.63
N ALA A 379 -1.69 -45.82 13.05
CA ALA A 379 -2.55 -46.99 13.27
C ALA A 379 -1.94 -48.29 12.70
N SER A 380 -1.15 -48.21 11.62
CA SER A 380 -0.46 -49.35 11.02
C SER A 380 0.69 -49.87 11.90
N VAL A 381 1.39 -48.99 12.62
CA VAL A 381 2.39 -49.39 13.63
C VAL A 381 1.68 -50.01 14.84
N ASP A 382 0.60 -49.40 15.33
CA ASP A 382 -0.17 -49.89 16.47
C ASP A 382 -0.73 -51.32 16.23
N ILE A 383 -1.23 -51.59 15.02
CA ILE A 383 -1.74 -52.93 14.67
C ILE A 383 -0.60 -53.94 14.53
N LEU A 384 0.53 -53.59 13.92
CA LEU A 384 1.71 -54.47 13.84
C LEU A 384 2.22 -54.85 15.23
N ASP A 385 2.38 -53.88 16.12
CA ASP A 385 2.78 -54.11 17.52
C ASP A 385 1.81 -55.06 18.24
N SER A 386 0.50 -54.90 17.98
CA SER A 386 -0.52 -55.79 18.56
C SER A 386 -0.41 -57.23 18.04
N PHE A 387 -0.14 -57.42 16.74
CA PHE A 387 0.15 -58.75 16.17
C PHE A 387 1.41 -59.37 16.77
N LEU A 388 2.48 -58.58 16.96
CA LEU A 388 3.73 -59.04 17.58
C LEU A 388 3.50 -59.47 19.03
N LYS A 389 2.82 -58.66 19.84
CA LYS A 389 2.48 -59.00 21.23
C LYS A 389 1.65 -60.27 21.31
N LEU A 390 0.64 -60.41 20.46
CA LEU A 390 -0.19 -61.60 20.38
C LEU A 390 0.64 -62.84 20.00
N SER A 391 1.57 -62.72 19.06
CA SER A 391 2.45 -63.84 18.65
C SER A 391 3.39 -64.32 19.74
N MET A 392 3.76 -63.47 20.70
CA MET A 392 4.61 -63.84 21.84
C MET A 392 3.81 -64.46 23.01
N ALA A 393 2.50 -64.20 23.06
CA ALA A 393 1.60 -64.69 24.11
C ALA A 393 1.02 -66.08 23.81
N ILE A 394 1.17 -66.56 22.58
CA ILE A 394 0.72 -67.85 22.06
C ILE A 394 1.94 -68.76 21.90
#